data_AF-A0A538C324-F1
#
_entry.id   AF-A0A538C324-F1
#
_cell.length_a   1.000
_cell.length_b   1.000
_cell.length_c   1.000
_cell.angle_alpha   90.00
_cell.angle_beta   90.00
_cell.angle_gamma   90.00
#
_symmetry.space_group_name_H-M   'P 1'
#
loop_
_entity.id
_entity.type
_entity.pdbx_description
1 polymer ?
#
loop_
_entity_poly.entity_id
_entity_poly.type
_entity_poly.pdbx_seq_one_letter_code
_entity_poly.pdbx_strand_id
1 'polypeptide(L)' 'MEPLTIRQTHTGYWVVQSGAVELAGAITRQAAEAERDLLRRLRDRAREAAREHEPAGSPA' A
#
# COMPACT_ATOMS: atom_id res chain seq x y z
N MET A 1 1.71 -4.62 8.99
CA MET A 1 1.07 -4.34 7.68
C MET A 1 1.41 -5.44 6.72
N GLU A 2 0.40 -5.96 6.04
CA GLU A 2 0.57 -7.05 5.07
C GLU A 2 1.25 -6.57 3.77
N PRO A 3 1.79 -7.49 2.95
CA PRO A 3 2.37 -7.16 1.66
C PRO A 3 1.31 -6.66 0.66
N LEU A 4 1.70 -5.70 -0.17
CA LEU A 4 0.90 -5.30 -1.33
C LEU A 4 1.11 -6.29 -2.46
N THR A 5 0.02 -6.91 -2.91
CA THR A 5 0.01 -7.92 -3.97
C THR A 5 -0.90 -7.48 -5.11
N ILE A 6 -0.65 -8.04 -6.30
CA ILE A 6 -1.47 -7.81 -7.49
C ILE A 6 -2.07 -9.15 -7.90
N ARG A 7 -3.36 -9.17 -8.18
CA ARG A 7 -4.09 -10.35 -8.64
C ARG A 7 -5.00 -9.99 -9.80
N GLN A 8 -5.11 -10.88 -10.78
CA GLN A 8 -6.14 -10.76 -11.81
C GLN A 8 -7.45 -11.39 -11.32
N THR A 9 -8.57 -10.72 -11.53
CA THR A 9 -9.89 -11.20 -11.16
C THR A 9 -10.47 -12.11 -12.25
N HIS A 10 -11.55 -12.83 -11.93
CA HIS A 10 -12.21 -13.72 -12.88
C HIS A 10 -12.78 -12.97 -14.11
N THR A 11 -13.08 -11.68 -13.95
CA THR A 11 -13.55 -10.77 -15.01
C THR A 11 -12.40 -10.14 -15.81
N GLY A 12 -11.15 -10.45 -15.47
CA GLY A 12 -9.97 -10.03 -16.22
C GLY A 12 -9.34 -8.70 -15.81
N TYR A 13 -9.97 -7.93 -14.90
CA TYR A 13 -9.34 -6.74 -14.32
C TYR A 13 -8.29 -7.11 -13.27
N TRP A 14 -7.44 -6.15 -12.93
CA TRP A 14 -6.36 -6.32 -11.96
C TRP A 14 -6.70 -5.58 -10.67
N VAL A 15 -6.40 -6.18 -9.53
CA VAL A 15 -6.54 -5.55 -8.21
C VAL A 15 -5.22 -5.49 -7.49
N VAL A 16 -4.98 -4.36 -6.82
CA VAL A 16 -3.95 -4.24 -5.79
C VAL A 16 -4.61 -4.48 -4.44
N GLN A 17 -4.06 -5.40 -3.65
CA GLN A 17 -4.64 -5.78 -2.35
C GLN A 17 -3.57 -5.85 -1.26
N SER A 18 -3.99 -5.62 -0.01
CA SER A 18 -3.23 -5.89 1.21
C SER A 18 -3.98 -6.97 1.99
N GLY A 19 -3.47 -8.19 1.97
CA GLY A 19 -4.19 -9.37 2.47
C GLY A 19 -5.56 -9.51 1.81
N ALA A 20 -6.63 -9.44 2.62
CA ALA A 20 -8.01 -9.56 2.16
C ALA A 20 -8.65 -8.24 1.67
N VAL A 21 -7.94 -7.11 1.77
CA VAL A 21 -8.48 -5.79 1.44
C VAL A 21 -8.06 -5.38 0.03
N GLU A 22 -9.02 -5.14 -0.85
CA GLU A 22 -8.78 -4.53 -2.17
C GLU A 22 -8.63 -3.01 -2.03
N LEU A 23 -7.52 -2.48 -2.52
CA LEU A 23 -7.14 -1.07 -2.37
C LEU A 23 -7.35 -0.26 -3.65
N ALA A 24 -7.11 -0.88 -4.81
CA ALA A 24 -7.24 -0.25 -6.12
C ALA A 24 -7.55 -1.29 -7.20
N GLY A 25 -8.32 -0.90 -8.22
CA GLY A 25 -8.60 -1.68 -9.42
C GLY A 25 -7.96 -1.04 -10.66
N ALA A 26 -7.52 -1.85 -11.61
CA ALA A 26 -6.93 -1.39 -12.85
C ALA A 26 -7.31 -2.30 -14.02
N ILE A 27 -7.44 -1.71 -15.20
CA ILE A 27 -7.78 -2.46 -16.43
C ILE A 27 -6.58 -3.25 -16.94
N THR A 28 -5.36 -2.76 -16.73
CA THR A 28 -4.13 -3.42 -17.18
C THR A 28 -3.23 -3.77 -16.00
N ARG A 29 -2.38 -4.78 -16.20
CA ARG A 29 -1.38 -5.18 -15.21
C ARG A 29 -0.42 -4.03 -14.89
N GLN A 30 0.04 -3.31 -15.92
CA GLN A 30 0.96 -2.19 -15.77
C GLN A 30 0.35 -1.07 -14.90
N ALA A 31 -0.94 -0.76 -15.09
CA ALA A 31 -1.62 0.21 -14.25
C ALA A 31 -1.71 -0.28 -12.78
N ALA A 32 -2.02 -1.55 -12.54
CA ALA A 32 -1.99 -2.10 -11.17
C ALA A 32 -0.59 -2.07 -10.54
N GLU A 33 0.48 -2.27 -11.34
CA GLU A 33 1.86 -2.16 -10.87
C GLU A 33 2.20 -0.71 -10.46
N ALA A 34 1.78 0.28 -11.25
CA ALA A 34 1.94 1.69 -10.91
C ALA A 34 1.20 2.07 -9.62
N GLU A 35 -0.05 1.62 -9.45
CA GLU A 35 -0.84 1.83 -8.22
C GLU A 35 -0.17 1.19 -7.00
N ARG A 36 0.32 -0.05 -7.14
CA ARG A 36 1.05 -0.75 -6.06
C ARG A 36 2.30 0.04 -5.65
N ASP A 37 3.06 0.55 -6.61
CA ASP A 37 4.30 1.27 -6.33
C ASP A 37 4.04 2.67 -5.75
N LEU A 38 2.92 3.32 -6.10
CA LEU A 38 2.43 4.51 -5.39
C LEU A 38 2.08 4.19 -3.92
N LEU A 39 1.27 3.16 -3.69
CA LEU A 39 0.86 2.75 -2.35
C LEU A 39 2.05 2.37 -1.46
N ARG A 40 3.08 1.71 -2.03
CA ARG A 40 4.35 1.44 -1.32
C ARG A 40 5.00 2.72 -0.84
N ARG A 41 5.18 3.72 -1.71
CA ARG A 41 5.80 5.01 -1.36
C ARG A 41 4.99 5.78 -0.32
N LEU A 42 3.66 5.77 -0.42
CA LEU A 42 2.79 6.41 0.58
C LEU A 42 2.93 5.75 1.95
N ARG A 43 3.02 4.41 1.97
CA ARG A 43 3.19 3.64 3.19
C ARG A 43 4.53 3.90 3.87
N ASP A 44 5.59 4.04 3.08
CA ASP A 44 6.93 4.33 3.60
C ASP A 44 6.99 5.76 4.16
N ARG A 45 6.41 6.74 3.44
CA ARG A 45 6.27 8.11 3.96
C ARG A 45 5.45 8.17 5.25
N ALA A 46 4.36 7.42 5.35
CA ALA A 46 3.55 7.38 6.57
C ALA A 46 4.34 6.79 7.77
N ARG A 47 5.21 5.81 7.53
CA ARG A 47 6.09 5.24 8.56
C ARG A 47 7.15 6.23 9.01
N GLU A 48 7.73 6.99 8.08
CA GLU A 48 8.69 8.06 8.38
C GLU A 48 8.03 9.13 9.25
N ALA A 49 6.87 9.66 8.84
CA ALA A 49 6.12 10.64 9.61
C ALA A 49 5.73 10.14 11.01
N ALA A 50 5.37 8.85 11.15
CA ALA A 50 5.04 8.28 12.45
C ALA A 50 6.25 8.22 13.41
N ARG A 51 7.46 7.99 12.89
CA ARG A 51 8.70 7.99 13.68
C ARG A 51 9.10 9.39 14.13
N GLU A 52 8.85 10.40 13.29
CA GLU A 52 9.10 11.81 13.64
C GLU A 52 8.14 12.33 14.71
N HIS A 53 6.96 11.70 14.86
CA HIS A 53 5.94 12.07 15.82
C HIS A 53 5.98 11.25 17.13
N GLU A 54 6.94 10.34 17.32
CA GLU A 54 7.20 9.77 18.65
C GLU A 54 7.72 10.90 19.55
N PRO A 55 6.94 11.36 20.56
CA PRO A 55 7.40 12.42 21.42
C PRO A 55 8.61 11.93 22.19
N ALA A 56 9.70 12.70 22.16
CA ALA A 56 10.85 12.49 23.01
C ALA A 56 10.35 12.20 24.43
N GLY A 57 10.65 10.99 24.92
CA GLY A 57 10.19 10.50 26.20
C GLY A 57 10.36 11.55 27.29
N SER A 58 9.26 11.85 27.98
CA SER A 58 9.27 12.61 29.22
C SER A 58 10.22 11.89 30.20
N PRO A 59 11.29 12.53 30.71
CA PRO A 59 12.09 11.91 31.75
C PRO A 59 11.27 11.88 33.03
N ALA A 60 11.23 10.69 33.64
CA ALA A 60 10.65 10.43 34.95
C ALA A 60 11.41 11.14 36.08
#